data_AF-A0A7L4PG48-F1
#
_entry.id   AF-A0A7L4PG48-F1
#
_cell.length_a   1.000
_cell.length_b   1.000
_cell.length_c   1.000
_cell.angle_alpha   90.00
_cell.angle_beta   90.00
_cell.angle_gamma   90.00
#
_symmetry.space_group_name_H-M   'P 1'
#
loop_
_entity.id
_entity.type
_entity.pdbx_description
1 polymer ?
#
loop_
_entity_poly.entity_id
_entity_poly.type
_entity_poly.pdbx_seq_one_letter_code
_entity_poly.pdbx_strand_id
1 'polypeptide(L)'
;MLALVVMVTALVTCSQAAREIWYVDCLLGEDFYISLESNPTTGYSWAASFDEEALTLVDQTHVPYEQPSGLMGGGGRDLFTFQGLRPGETTVKMTYSRPWENATMPKIRTYVVRVAEDNTTLINTTMGQDVLITLHDNSASTGYTWAASFNSSQLQLIGETYDQYLPNTMVVGSGGLRTFEFAPLVPGEAEVVMKLNSPEGMVERAWTFKIAVA
;
A
#
# COMPACT_ATOMS: atom_id res chain seq x y z
N MET A 1 -45.77 -39.36 16.75
CA MET A 1 -44.51 -38.88 17.34
C MET A 1 -43.88 -37.95 16.32
N LEU A 2 -44.26 -36.67 16.35
CA LEU A 2 -43.79 -35.66 15.40
C LEU A 2 -42.41 -35.16 15.87
N ALA A 3 -41.40 -35.23 15.00
CA ALA A 3 -40.11 -34.60 15.22
C ALA A 3 -40.21 -33.10 14.92
N LEU A 4 -40.02 -32.31 15.96
CA LEU A 4 -39.81 -30.86 15.95
C LEU A 4 -38.30 -30.60 15.97
N VAL A 5 -37.87 -29.40 15.54
CA VAL A 5 -36.51 -28.82 15.61
C VAL A 5 -35.65 -29.25 14.40
N VAL A 6 -35.08 -28.38 13.57
CA VAL A 6 -34.27 -27.17 13.83
C VAL A 6 -34.56 -26.11 12.77
N MET A 7 -34.88 -24.88 13.21
CA MET A 7 -34.87 -23.70 12.33
C MET A 7 -33.44 -23.15 12.30
N VAL A 8 -32.69 -23.43 11.22
CA VAL A 8 -31.40 -22.76 10.99
C VAL A 8 -31.71 -21.40 10.38
N THR A 9 -31.77 -20.36 11.21
CA THR A 9 -31.61 -18.98 10.72
C THR A 9 -30.18 -18.56 11.03
N ALA A 10 -29.28 -18.85 10.10
CA ALA A 10 -27.97 -18.23 10.09
C ALA A 10 -28.17 -16.75 9.70
N LEU A 11 -28.42 -15.89 10.68
CA LEU A 11 -28.11 -14.47 10.55
C LEU A 11 -26.60 -14.33 10.66
N VAL A 12 -25.89 -14.62 9.56
CA VAL A 12 -24.54 -14.09 9.38
C VAL A 12 -24.71 -12.68 8.85
N THR A 13 -24.97 -11.73 9.74
CA THR A 13 -24.65 -10.33 9.48
C THR A 13 -23.38 -10.00 10.23
N CYS A 14 -22.24 -10.35 9.65
CA CYS A 14 -21.03 -9.58 9.90
C CYS A 14 -20.84 -8.69 8.67
N SER A 15 -21.55 -7.56 8.64
CA SER A 15 -21.14 -6.43 7.81
C SER A 15 -19.91 -5.81 8.48
N GLN A 16 -18.77 -6.47 8.36
CA GLN A 16 -17.49 -5.78 8.36
C GLN A 16 -17.07 -5.75 6.90
N ALA A 17 -17.20 -4.58 6.27
CA ALA A 17 -16.20 -4.22 5.28
C ALA A 17 -14.87 -4.40 6.04
N ALA A 18 -14.17 -5.51 5.79
CA ALA A 18 -12.81 -5.67 6.23
C ALA A 18 -12.13 -4.39 5.78
N ARG A 19 -11.68 -3.56 6.73
CA ARG A 19 -10.94 -2.36 6.38
C ARG A 19 -9.71 -2.88 5.67
N GLU A 20 -9.68 -2.74 4.34
CA GLU A 20 -8.49 -3.06 3.55
C GLU A 20 -7.39 -2.13 4.05
N ILE A 21 -6.44 -2.71 4.81
CA ILE A 21 -5.22 -2.05 5.24
C ILE A 21 -4.23 -2.21 4.10
N TRP A 22 -3.65 -1.09 3.69
CA TRP A 22 -2.58 -1.05 2.71
C TRP A 22 -1.27 -0.86 3.45
N TYR A 23 -0.19 -1.48 2.97
CA TYR A 23 1.14 -1.26 3.52
C TYR A 23 1.95 -0.40 2.57
N VAL A 24 2.86 0.41 3.11
CA VAL A 24 3.91 1.09 2.34
C VAL A 24 5.17 1.07 3.18
N ASP A 25 6.27 0.66 2.56
CA ASP A 25 7.59 0.66 3.17
C ASP A 25 8.41 1.81 2.58
N CYS A 26 8.96 2.67 3.45
CA CYS A 26 9.98 3.65 3.07
C CYS A 26 11.20 3.62 4.00
N LEU A 27 12.34 4.12 3.51
CA LEU A 27 13.50 4.41 4.35
C LEU A 27 13.31 5.79 5.00
N LEU A 28 13.96 6.00 6.14
CA LEU A 28 14.01 7.29 6.82
C LEU A 28 14.55 8.36 5.88
N GLY A 29 13.82 9.47 5.73
CA GLY A 29 14.16 10.56 4.82
C GLY A 29 13.92 10.28 3.34
N GLU A 30 13.48 9.07 2.95
CA GLU A 30 13.02 8.81 1.58
C GLU A 30 11.55 9.21 1.41
N ASP A 31 11.25 9.71 0.21
CA ASP A 31 9.88 10.02 -0.19
C ASP A 31 9.15 8.73 -0.62
N PHE A 32 7.88 8.65 -0.25
CA PHE A 32 6.96 7.64 -0.75
C PHE A 32 5.64 8.29 -1.15
N TYR A 33 4.84 7.56 -1.91
CA TYR A 33 3.67 8.11 -2.55
C TYR A 33 2.42 7.29 -2.25
N ILE A 34 1.31 7.99 -2.02
CA ILE A 34 -0.03 7.41 -2.00
C ILE A 34 -0.79 8.03 -3.17
N SER A 35 -1.22 7.18 -4.11
CA SER A 35 -2.01 7.62 -5.26
C SER A 35 -3.43 7.08 -5.18
N LEU A 36 -4.41 7.96 -5.34
CA LEU A 36 -5.82 7.64 -5.17
C LEU A 36 -6.66 8.20 -6.29
N GLU A 37 -7.55 7.38 -6.85
CA GLU A 37 -8.55 7.86 -7.81
C GLU A 37 -9.38 8.99 -7.23
N SER A 38 -9.50 10.08 -7.99
CA SER A 38 -10.24 11.28 -7.62
C SER A 38 -10.99 11.86 -8.82
N ASN A 39 -12.07 12.59 -8.56
CA ASN A 39 -12.75 13.39 -9.57
C ASN A 39 -13.11 14.76 -8.99
N PRO A 40 -12.23 15.76 -9.14
CA PRO A 40 -12.42 17.08 -8.51
C PRO A 40 -13.66 17.80 -9.05
N THR A 41 -14.15 17.45 -10.25
CA THR A 41 -15.36 18.06 -10.84
C THR A 41 -16.65 17.77 -10.06
N THR A 42 -16.61 16.78 -9.17
CA THR A 42 -17.73 16.43 -8.28
C THR A 42 -17.73 17.20 -6.96
N GLY A 43 -16.69 18.00 -6.70
CA GLY A 43 -16.46 18.71 -5.43
C GLY A 43 -15.87 17.83 -4.31
N TYR A 44 -15.62 16.55 -4.56
CA TYR A 44 -14.94 15.66 -3.61
C TYR A 44 -13.41 15.80 -3.72
N SER A 45 -12.74 15.64 -2.58
CA SER A 45 -11.28 15.67 -2.47
C SER A 45 -10.80 14.68 -1.40
N TRP A 46 -9.58 14.16 -1.56
CA TRP A 46 -8.92 13.39 -0.51
C TRP A 46 -8.26 14.31 0.50
N ALA A 47 -8.39 13.98 1.78
CA ALA A 47 -7.65 14.58 2.89
C ALA A 47 -6.90 13.50 3.66
N ALA A 48 -5.64 13.77 4.00
CA ALA A 48 -4.79 12.89 4.79
C ALA A 48 -4.81 13.28 6.28
N SER A 49 -4.84 12.29 7.15
CA SER A 49 -4.62 12.43 8.59
C SER A 49 -3.54 11.43 9.00
N PHE A 50 -2.48 11.93 9.63
CA PHE A 50 -1.28 11.17 9.94
C PHE A 50 -0.57 11.79 11.16
N ASP A 51 0.42 11.06 11.70
CA ASP A 51 1.31 11.56 12.75
C ASP A 51 2.40 12.46 12.14
N GLU A 52 2.32 13.77 12.38
CA GLU A 52 3.28 14.77 11.87
C GLU A 52 4.68 14.65 12.51
N GLU A 53 4.82 13.95 13.64
CA GLU A 53 6.15 13.62 14.19
C GLU A 53 6.79 12.42 13.48
N ALA A 54 5.97 11.58 12.83
CA ALA A 54 6.45 10.41 12.11
C ALA A 54 6.65 10.66 10.61
N LEU A 55 5.81 11.50 10.00
CA LEU A 55 5.76 11.77 8.57
C LEU A 55 5.56 13.26 8.29
N THR A 56 5.99 13.72 7.12
CA THR A 56 5.57 15.01 6.56
C THR A 56 4.91 14.80 5.21
N LEU A 57 3.87 15.59 4.91
CA LEU A 57 3.31 15.71 3.57
C LEU A 57 4.16 16.74 2.81
N VAL A 58 4.91 16.28 1.82
CA VAL A 58 5.81 17.10 1.00
C VAL A 58 5.05 17.80 -0.12
N ASP A 59 4.14 17.07 -0.79
CA ASP A 59 3.35 17.60 -1.89
C ASP A 59 2.00 16.87 -2.03
N GLN A 60 1.03 17.57 -2.62
CA GLN A 60 -0.24 16.99 -3.06
C GLN A 60 -0.61 17.56 -4.43
N THR A 61 -0.61 16.69 -5.44
CA THR A 61 -0.87 17.08 -6.84
C THR A 61 -2.02 16.25 -7.44
N HIS A 62 -2.93 16.90 -8.18
CA HIS A 62 -3.95 16.21 -8.98
C HIS A 62 -3.46 15.98 -10.42
N VAL A 63 -3.54 14.74 -10.89
CA VAL A 63 -3.18 14.36 -12.25
C VAL A 63 -4.41 13.80 -12.99
N PRO A 64 -4.95 14.52 -13.99
CA PRO A 64 -6.13 14.07 -14.73
C PRO A 64 -5.79 12.86 -15.63
N TYR A 65 -6.80 12.00 -15.86
CA TYR A 65 -6.71 10.99 -16.91
C TYR A 65 -6.58 11.65 -18.29
N GLU A 66 -5.86 11.03 -19.23
CA GLU A 66 -5.90 11.44 -20.63
C GLU A 66 -7.33 11.38 -21.17
N GLN A 67 -7.79 12.49 -21.77
CA GLN A 67 -9.14 12.58 -22.35
C GLN A 67 -9.12 13.23 -23.73
N PRO A 68 -10.03 12.82 -24.64
CA PRO A 68 -10.26 13.51 -25.90
C PRO A 68 -10.51 15.02 -25.71
N SER A 69 -9.97 15.84 -26.62
CA SER A 69 -10.14 17.29 -26.60
C SER A 69 -11.61 17.70 -26.57
N GLY A 70 -11.99 18.58 -25.65
CA GLY A 70 -13.35 19.12 -25.55
C GLY A 70 -14.28 18.39 -24.57
N LEU A 71 -13.80 17.32 -23.92
CA LEU A 71 -14.51 16.71 -22.80
C LEU A 71 -14.17 17.41 -21.48
N MET A 72 -15.19 17.73 -20.70
CA MET A 72 -15.09 18.23 -19.33
C MET A 72 -15.64 17.18 -18.36
N GLY A 73 -15.16 17.15 -17.12
CA GLY A 73 -15.66 16.20 -16.10
C GLY A 73 -14.77 14.98 -15.87
N GLY A 74 -13.60 14.92 -16.50
CA GLY A 74 -12.65 13.83 -16.32
C GLY A 74 -12.17 13.68 -14.89
N GLY A 75 -12.15 12.44 -14.42
CA GLY A 75 -11.43 12.09 -13.19
C GLY A 75 -9.91 12.10 -13.41
N GLY A 76 -9.20 11.68 -12.37
CA GLY A 76 -7.77 11.51 -12.36
C GLY A 76 -7.33 10.73 -11.13
N ARG A 77 -6.11 10.99 -10.70
CA ARG A 77 -5.60 10.55 -9.39
C ARG A 77 -5.04 11.74 -8.62
N ASP A 78 -5.28 11.76 -7.31
CA ASP A 78 -4.55 12.62 -6.38
C ASP A 78 -3.31 11.86 -5.92
N LEU A 79 -2.14 12.47 -6.11
CA LEU A 79 -0.85 11.96 -5.68
C LEU A 79 -0.40 12.73 -4.44
N PHE A 80 -0.21 12.01 -3.34
CA PHE A 80 0.33 12.53 -2.10
C PHE A 80 1.76 12.05 -1.96
N THR A 81 2.71 12.98 -1.83
CA THR A 81 4.12 12.69 -1.57
C THR A 81 4.38 12.89 -0.09
N PHE A 82 4.78 11.84 0.60
CA PHE A 82 5.16 11.86 2.00
C PHE A 82 6.64 11.56 2.16
N GLN A 83 7.22 12.01 3.27
CA GLN A 83 8.57 11.63 3.67
C GLN A 83 8.56 11.09 5.10
N GLY A 84 9.30 10.00 5.34
CA GLY A 84 9.48 9.43 6.67
C GLY A 84 10.41 10.26 7.54
N LEU A 85 9.94 10.70 8.71
CA LEU A 85 10.70 11.52 9.66
C LEU A 85 11.18 10.73 10.90
N ARG A 86 10.50 9.64 11.24
CA ARG A 86 10.81 8.81 12.41
C ARG A 86 10.69 7.32 12.08
N PRO A 87 11.68 6.49 12.43
CA PRO A 87 11.58 5.05 12.28
C PRO A 87 10.41 4.43 13.07
N GLY A 88 9.90 3.32 12.54
CA GLY A 88 8.80 2.54 13.12
C GLY A 88 7.55 2.51 12.25
N GLU A 89 6.47 1.98 12.82
CA GLU A 89 5.15 1.96 12.20
C GLU A 89 4.34 3.20 12.55
N THR A 90 3.65 3.74 11.56
CA THR A 90 2.65 4.79 11.71
C THR A 90 1.51 4.57 10.71
N THR A 91 0.45 5.37 10.79
CA THR A 91 -0.70 5.24 9.89
C THR A 91 -1.02 6.54 9.19
N VAL A 92 -1.37 6.44 7.90
CA VAL A 92 -1.98 7.50 7.12
C VAL A 92 -3.43 7.11 6.83
N LYS A 93 -4.37 7.91 7.31
CA LYS A 93 -5.80 7.76 7.03
C LYS A 93 -6.21 8.76 5.96
N MET A 94 -6.64 8.25 4.82
CA MET A 94 -7.14 9.01 3.68
C MET A 94 -8.66 9.05 3.73
N THR A 95 -9.26 10.23 3.67
CA THR A 95 -10.72 10.44 3.70
C THR A 95 -11.17 11.20 2.47
N TYR A 96 -12.05 10.59 1.66
CA TYR A 96 -12.63 11.23 0.47
C TYR A 96 -14.00 11.82 0.82
N SER A 97 -14.11 13.15 0.78
CA SER A 97 -15.33 13.85 1.15
C SER A 97 -15.42 15.21 0.46
N ARG A 98 -16.59 15.85 0.56
CA ARG A 98 -16.77 17.26 0.24
C ARG A 98 -16.49 18.08 1.50
N PRO A 99 -15.53 19.02 1.48
CA PRO A 99 -15.15 19.77 2.68
C PRO A 99 -16.31 20.52 3.37
N TRP A 100 -17.35 20.89 2.62
CA TRP A 100 -18.51 21.63 3.10
C TRP A 100 -19.74 20.75 3.45
N GLU A 101 -19.64 19.43 3.29
CA GLU A 101 -20.75 18.51 3.53
C GLU A 101 -20.43 17.63 4.75
N ASN A 102 -21.37 17.54 5.70
CA ASN A 102 -21.25 16.57 6.80
C ASN A 102 -21.50 15.16 6.26
N ALA A 103 -20.44 14.53 5.75
CA ALA A 103 -20.52 13.21 5.17
C ALA A 103 -20.78 12.14 6.25
N THR A 104 -21.94 11.49 6.20
CA THR A 104 -22.31 10.42 7.15
C THR A 104 -21.49 9.14 6.95
N MET A 105 -20.97 8.90 5.74
CA MET A 105 -20.13 7.75 5.39
C MET A 105 -19.09 8.12 4.32
N PRO A 106 -17.98 8.78 4.67
CA PRO A 106 -16.92 9.06 3.71
C PRO A 106 -16.20 7.78 3.27
N LYS A 107 -15.67 7.76 2.04
CA LYS A 107 -14.77 6.68 1.61
C LYS A 107 -13.44 6.86 2.35
N ILE A 108 -12.99 5.82 3.05
CA ILE A 108 -11.77 5.83 3.84
C ILE A 108 -10.81 4.77 3.30
N ARG A 109 -9.53 5.13 3.19
CA ARG A 109 -8.43 4.18 3.03
C ARG A 109 -7.41 4.38 4.14
N THR A 110 -6.87 3.30 4.68
CA THR A 110 -5.86 3.34 5.72
C THR A 110 -4.59 2.68 5.22
N TYR A 111 -3.48 3.39 5.32
CA TYR A 111 -2.15 2.90 5.02
C TYR A 111 -1.38 2.75 6.33
N VAL A 112 -0.79 1.58 6.56
CA VAL A 112 0.27 1.38 7.56
C VAL A 112 1.59 1.66 6.85
N VAL A 113 2.32 2.65 7.35
CA VAL A 113 3.62 3.06 6.82
C VAL A 113 4.68 2.53 7.77
N ARG A 114 5.61 1.74 7.22
CA ARG A 114 6.79 1.24 7.94
C ARG A 114 7.99 2.04 7.48
N VAL A 115 8.49 2.90 8.37
CA VAL A 115 9.69 3.70 8.15
C VAL A 115 10.88 2.95 8.75
N ALA A 116 11.83 2.54 7.92
CA ALA A 116 13.06 1.89 8.39
C ALA A 116 14.19 2.91 8.59
N GLU A 117 14.90 2.84 9.73
CA GLU A 117 16.05 3.72 10.01
C GLU A 117 17.24 3.41 9.09
N ASP A 118 17.42 2.13 8.81
CA ASP A 118 18.39 1.55 7.90
C ASP A 118 17.66 0.72 6.84
N ASN A 119 18.38 -0.13 6.13
CA ASN A 119 17.78 -1.08 5.20
C ASN A 119 17.20 -2.32 5.91
N THR A 120 16.66 -2.17 7.13
CA THR A 120 16.00 -3.24 7.89
C THR A 120 14.63 -2.82 8.39
N THR A 121 13.59 -3.52 7.96
CA THR A 121 12.22 -3.39 8.52
C THR A 121 11.89 -4.59 9.40
N LEU A 122 11.32 -4.33 10.57
CA LEU A 122 10.78 -5.38 11.44
C LEU A 122 9.29 -5.55 11.17
N ILE A 123 8.84 -6.78 11.00
CA ILE A 123 7.44 -7.14 10.81
C ILE A 123 7.07 -8.18 11.86
N ASN A 124 6.04 -7.91 12.66
CA ASN A 124 5.46 -8.90 13.55
C ASN A 124 4.19 -9.45 12.91
N THR A 125 4.05 -10.77 12.87
CA THR A 125 2.85 -11.43 12.36
C THR A 125 2.52 -12.67 13.21
N THR A 126 1.38 -13.27 12.95
CA THR A 126 0.96 -14.53 13.58
C THR A 126 0.77 -15.60 12.50
N MET A 127 0.93 -16.87 12.86
CA MET A 127 0.62 -17.97 11.94
C MET A 127 -0.78 -17.83 11.30
N GLY A 128 -0.84 -17.95 9.97
CA GLY A 128 -2.06 -17.77 9.19
C GLY A 128 -2.41 -16.32 8.85
N GLN A 129 -1.53 -15.35 9.13
CA GLN A 129 -1.61 -13.98 8.61
C GLN A 129 -0.51 -13.77 7.57
N ASP A 130 -0.93 -13.37 6.38
CA ASP A 130 -0.02 -13.08 5.28
C ASP A 130 0.76 -11.79 5.55
N VAL A 131 2.02 -11.77 5.10
CA VAL A 131 2.93 -10.65 5.24
C VAL A 131 3.02 -9.91 3.92
N LEU A 132 2.63 -8.65 3.93
CA LEU A 132 2.74 -7.75 2.78
C LEU A 132 4.00 -6.91 2.91
N ILE A 133 4.81 -6.87 1.85
CA ILE A 133 5.94 -5.95 1.67
C ILE A 133 5.65 -5.10 0.45
N THR A 134 5.56 -3.79 0.62
CA THR A 134 5.09 -2.87 -0.42
C THR A 134 6.11 -1.78 -0.66
N LEU A 135 6.78 -1.85 -1.82
CA LEU A 135 7.92 -1.02 -2.17
C LEU A 135 7.58 -0.06 -3.30
N HIS A 136 8.17 1.13 -3.25
CA HIS A 136 8.25 2.00 -4.43
C HIS A 136 8.97 1.28 -5.57
N ASP A 137 8.42 1.35 -6.78
CA ASP A 137 8.89 0.64 -7.95
C ASP A 137 8.70 1.48 -9.23
N ASN A 138 9.80 1.75 -9.94
CA ASN A 138 9.81 2.47 -11.23
C ASN A 138 10.04 1.56 -12.44
N SER A 139 9.91 0.25 -12.28
CA SER A 139 10.19 -0.81 -13.26
C SER A 139 9.57 -0.56 -14.62
N ALA A 140 8.29 -0.18 -14.65
CA ALA A 140 7.53 0.05 -15.88
C ALA A 140 8.14 1.12 -16.79
N SER A 141 8.99 2.01 -16.25
CA SER A 141 9.55 3.15 -16.98
C SER A 141 11.08 3.18 -17.03
N THR A 142 11.76 2.35 -16.24
CA THR A 142 13.24 2.37 -16.10
C THR A 142 13.90 1.02 -16.32
N GLY A 143 13.14 -0.09 -16.28
CA GLY A 143 13.67 -1.45 -16.38
C GLY A 143 14.30 -2.00 -15.09
N TYR A 144 14.32 -1.22 -14.00
CA TYR A 144 14.75 -1.71 -12.68
C TYR A 144 13.70 -2.66 -12.12
N THR A 145 14.05 -3.73 -11.41
CA THR A 145 13.03 -4.64 -10.84
C THR A 145 13.40 -5.17 -9.48
N TRP A 146 12.42 -5.25 -8.60
CA TRP A 146 12.55 -5.92 -7.31
C TRP A 146 12.54 -7.44 -7.47
N ALA A 147 13.38 -8.11 -6.69
CA ALA A 147 13.38 -9.57 -6.54
C ALA A 147 13.50 -9.93 -5.05
N ALA A 148 12.70 -10.89 -4.61
CA ALA A 148 12.72 -11.39 -3.23
C ALA A 148 13.68 -12.58 -3.10
N SER A 149 14.47 -12.59 -2.01
CA SER A 149 15.30 -13.71 -1.59
C SER A 149 14.90 -14.11 -0.18
N PHE A 150 14.42 -15.34 0.00
CA PHE A 150 13.89 -15.83 1.28
C PHE A 150 14.07 -17.35 1.39
N ASN A 151 13.96 -17.88 2.61
CA ASN A 151 13.98 -19.31 2.84
C ASN A 151 12.60 -19.92 2.56
N SER A 152 12.49 -20.71 1.50
CA SER A 152 11.24 -21.37 1.09
C SER A 152 10.74 -22.44 2.05
N SER A 153 11.54 -22.84 3.06
CA SER A 153 11.06 -23.71 4.15
C SER A 153 10.33 -22.94 5.25
N GLN A 154 10.45 -21.61 5.27
CA GLN A 154 9.87 -20.74 6.30
C GLN A 154 8.75 -19.86 5.77
N LEU A 155 8.86 -19.41 4.53
CA LEU A 155 7.91 -18.52 3.87
C LEU A 155 7.58 -19.05 2.47
N GLN A 156 6.37 -18.75 2.01
CA GLN A 156 5.96 -18.94 0.62
C GLN A 156 5.54 -17.60 0.04
N LEU A 157 6.11 -17.19 -1.09
CA LEU A 157 5.58 -16.08 -1.88
C LEU A 157 4.29 -16.56 -2.58
N ILE A 158 3.16 -15.94 -2.25
CA ILE A 158 1.83 -16.34 -2.73
C ILE A 158 1.20 -15.31 -3.68
N GLY A 159 1.72 -14.09 -3.71
CA GLY A 159 1.18 -13.02 -4.55
C GLY A 159 2.20 -11.92 -4.86
N GLU A 160 2.05 -11.34 -6.03
CA GLU A 160 2.74 -10.11 -6.44
C GLU A 160 1.75 -9.20 -7.17
N THR A 161 1.70 -7.94 -6.78
CA THR A 161 0.86 -6.92 -7.44
C THR A 161 1.67 -5.65 -7.70
N TYR A 162 1.29 -4.90 -8.72
CA TYR A 162 1.87 -3.60 -9.05
C TYR A 162 0.73 -2.60 -9.31
N ASP A 163 0.63 -1.57 -8.48
CA ASP A 163 -0.31 -0.45 -8.64
C ASP A 163 0.46 0.79 -9.07
N GLN A 164 0.22 1.24 -10.29
CA GLN A 164 0.88 2.40 -10.86
C GLN A 164 0.39 3.69 -10.18
N TYR A 165 1.28 4.63 -9.86
CA TYR A 165 0.84 5.88 -9.23
C TYR A 165 -0.03 6.70 -10.17
N LEU A 166 0.49 7.00 -11.36
CA LEU A 166 -0.15 7.93 -12.28
C LEU A 166 -0.69 7.21 -13.51
N PRO A 167 -1.84 7.64 -14.04
CA PRO A 167 -2.49 6.94 -15.13
C PRO A 167 -1.86 7.17 -16.51
N ASN A 168 -0.99 8.16 -16.65
CA ASN A 168 -0.33 8.47 -17.93
C ASN A 168 1.11 7.95 -17.87
N THR A 169 1.35 6.82 -18.55
CA THR A 169 2.60 6.03 -18.55
C THR A 169 3.74 6.65 -19.36
N MET A 170 3.48 7.73 -20.10
CA MET A 170 4.45 8.37 -21.00
C MET A 170 5.49 9.23 -20.27
N VAL A 171 5.39 9.38 -18.94
CA VAL A 171 6.38 10.04 -18.10
C VAL A 171 7.38 8.98 -17.61
N VAL A 172 8.64 9.10 -18.05
CA VAL A 172 9.74 8.30 -17.48
C VAL A 172 9.78 8.57 -15.96
N GLY A 173 9.68 7.51 -15.15
CA GLY A 173 9.57 7.60 -13.69
C GLY A 173 8.16 7.62 -13.12
N SER A 174 7.10 7.32 -13.91
CA SER A 174 5.71 7.34 -13.42
C SER A 174 5.41 6.42 -12.24
N GLY A 175 6.26 5.40 -12.04
CA GLY A 175 6.32 4.56 -10.85
C GLY A 175 5.03 3.86 -10.42
N GLY A 176 5.15 3.11 -9.33
CA GLY A 176 4.05 2.47 -8.64
C GLY A 176 4.49 1.88 -7.32
N LEU A 177 3.55 1.23 -6.64
CA LEU A 177 3.81 0.36 -5.51
C LEU A 177 3.78 -1.08 -5.99
N ARG A 178 4.87 -1.81 -5.79
CA ARG A 178 4.88 -3.26 -5.92
C ARG A 178 4.68 -3.89 -4.55
N THR A 179 3.67 -4.75 -4.42
CA THR A 179 3.42 -5.51 -3.19
C THR A 179 3.73 -6.98 -3.41
N PHE A 180 4.54 -7.54 -2.51
CA PHE A 180 4.85 -8.96 -2.41
C PHE A 180 4.13 -9.52 -1.19
N GLU A 181 3.44 -10.64 -1.37
CA GLU A 181 2.63 -11.28 -0.34
C GLU A 181 3.22 -12.64 0.03
N PHE A 182 3.57 -12.80 1.31
CA PHE A 182 4.20 -14.01 1.83
C PHE A 182 3.32 -14.69 2.88
N ALA A 183 3.08 -15.99 2.72
CA ALA A 183 2.47 -16.82 3.75
C ALA A 183 3.55 -17.46 4.63
N PRO A 184 3.51 -17.26 5.97
CA PRO A 184 4.35 -18.00 6.90
C PRO A 184 4.01 -19.49 6.94
N LEU A 185 5.02 -20.35 6.83
CA LEU A 185 4.87 -21.80 6.86
C LEU A 185 5.15 -22.41 8.24
N VAL A 186 5.97 -21.74 9.05
CA VAL A 186 6.34 -22.16 10.41
C VAL A 186 6.46 -20.93 11.33
N PRO A 187 6.22 -21.09 12.65
CA PRO A 187 6.50 -20.03 13.61
C PRO A 187 8.01 -19.81 13.78
N GLY A 188 8.38 -18.64 14.29
CA GLY A 188 9.76 -18.23 14.54
C GLY A 188 10.20 -17.05 13.67
N GLU A 189 11.51 -16.85 13.59
CA GLU A 189 12.12 -15.76 12.82
C GLU A 189 12.34 -16.18 11.38
N ALA A 190 11.87 -15.36 10.44
CA ALA A 190 12.13 -15.48 9.02
C ALA A 190 12.68 -14.18 8.45
N GLU A 191 13.32 -14.27 7.27
CA GLU A 191 13.88 -13.11 6.59
C GLU A 191 13.49 -13.10 5.11
N VAL A 192 13.15 -11.91 4.63
CA VAL A 192 13.02 -11.61 3.19
C VAL A 192 14.00 -10.50 2.85
N VAL A 193 14.90 -10.73 1.91
CA VAL A 193 15.77 -9.70 1.36
C VAL A 193 15.25 -9.30 -0.01
N MET A 194 14.76 -8.07 -0.11
CA MET A 194 14.30 -7.46 -1.35
C MET A 194 15.50 -6.79 -2.04
N LYS A 195 15.77 -7.16 -3.29
CA LYS A 195 16.89 -6.61 -4.08
C LYS A 195 16.34 -5.88 -5.30
N LEU A 196 16.69 -4.61 -5.45
CA LEU A 196 16.42 -3.83 -6.65
C LEU A 196 17.56 -4.06 -7.63
N ASN A 197 17.25 -4.63 -8.79
CA ASN A 197 18.22 -4.89 -9.84
C ASN A 197 18.08 -3.86 -10.96
N SER A 198 19.19 -3.38 -11.50
CA SER A 198 19.23 -2.57 -12.72
C SER A 198 18.83 -3.39 -13.96
N PRO A 199 18.54 -2.75 -15.10
CA PRO A 199 18.31 -3.45 -16.37
C PRO A 199 19.47 -4.37 -16.80
N GLU A 200 20.69 -4.05 -16.39
CA GLU A 200 21.91 -4.81 -16.63
C GLU A 200 22.12 -5.96 -15.63
N GLY A 201 21.21 -6.12 -14.65
CA GLY A 201 21.24 -7.18 -13.65
C GLY A 201 22.15 -6.91 -12.46
N MET A 202 22.58 -5.67 -12.25
CA MET A 202 23.37 -5.28 -11.07
C MET A 202 22.44 -4.97 -9.89
N VAL A 203 22.83 -5.38 -8.67
CA VAL A 203 22.05 -5.05 -7.46
C VAL A 203 22.37 -3.62 -7.05
N GLU A 204 21.38 -2.74 -7.15
CA GLU A 204 21.48 -1.32 -6.85
C GLU A 204 21.09 -1.01 -5.41
N ARG A 205 20.12 -1.77 -4.87
CA ARG A 205 19.64 -1.64 -3.50
C ARG A 205 19.25 -3.00 -2.94
N ALA A 206 19.46 -3.17 -1.64
CA ALA A 206 18.93 -4.31 -0.89
C ALA A 206 18.27 -3.83 0.40
N TRP A 207 17.12 -4.42 0.73
CA TRP A 207 16.35 -4.13 1.94
C TRP A 207 15.94 -5.45 2.60
N THR A 208 16.32 -5.61 3.85
CA THR A 208 16.00 -6.77 4.67
C THR A 208 14.71 -6.55 5.47
N PHE A 209 13.82 -7.52 5.44
CA PHE A 209 12.61 -7.58 6.25
C PHE A 209 12.74 -8.76 7.20
N LYS A 210 12.84 -8.47 8.50
CA LYS A 210 12.88 -9.49 9.56
C LYS A 210 11.47 -9.70 10.06
N ILE A 211 10.99 -10.93 9.93
CA ILE A 211 9.61 -11.30 10.19
C ILE A 211 9.59 -12.22 11.41
N ALA A 212 9.04 -11.72 12.51
CA ALA A 212 8.77 -12.51 13.70
C ALA A 212 7.36 -13.09 13.62
N VAL A 213 7.26 -14.42 13.51
CA VAL A 213 5.99 -15.16 13.39
C VAL A 213 5.67 -15.82 14.74
N ALA A 214 4.61 -15.35 15.40
CA ALA A 214 4.10 -15.92 16.64
C ALA A 214 3.10 -17.07 16.42
#